data_AF-A0A7Z0LN18-F1
#
_entry.id   AF-A0A7Z0LN18-F1
#
_cell.length_a   1.000
_cell.length_b   1.000
_cell.length_c   1.000
_cell.angle_alpha   90.00
_cell.angle_beta   90.00
_cell.angle_gamma   90.00
#
_symmetry.space_group_name_H-M   'P 1'
#
loop_
_entity.id
_entity.type
_entity.pdbx_description
1 polymer ?
#
loop_
_entity_poly.entity_id
_entity_poly.type
_entity_poly.pdbx_seq_one_letter_code
_entity_poly.pdbx_strand_id
1 'polypeptide(L)' 'MTMKTDAARRELSLHTLFDHLEPAQQQQAIDRLLDGESWDSVAKRVNQWVEEADWEASAMAQSQ' A
#
# COMPACT_ATOMS: atom_id res chain seq x y z
N MET A 1 -14.25 -15.39 0.00
CA MET A 1 -13.56 -14.11 -0.29
C MET A 1 -12.06 -14.18 -0.01
N THR A 2 -11.62 -14.92 1.01
CA THR A 2 -10.22 -15.01 1.48
C THR A 2 -9.18 -15.32 0.38
N MET A 3 -9.49 -16.20 -0.58
CA MET A 3 -8.53 -16.55 -1.65
C MET A 3 -8.18 -15.40 -2.60
N LYS A 4 -9.13 -14.48 -2.87
CA LYS A 4 -8.89 -13.32 -3.74
C LYS A 4 -8.07 -12.25 -3.02
N THR A 5 -8.35 -12.05 -1.73
CA THR A 5 -7.59 -11.18 -0.84
C THR A 5 -6.12 -11.64 -0.72
N ASP A 6 -5.88 -12.95 -0.56
CA ASP A 6 -4.53 -13.50 -0.46
C ASP A 6 -3.73 -13.33 -1.76
N ALA A 7 -4.38 -13.53 -2.91
CA ALA A 7 -3.77 -13.30 -4.22
C ALA A 7 -3.40 -11.82 -4.42
N ALA A 8 -4.35 -10.91 -4.18
CA ALA A 8 -4.12 -9.46 -4.30
C ALA A 8 -3.00 -9.00 -3.36
N ARG A 9 -2.99 -9.49 -2.11
CA ARG A 9 -1.93 -9.22 -1.15
C ARG A 9 -0.57 -9.68 -1.66
N ARG A 10 -0.46 -10.90 -2.15
CA ARG A 10 0.80 -11.44 -2.70
C ARG A 10 1.29 -10.64 -3.89
N GLU A 11 0.41 -10.31 -4.84
CA GLU A 11 0.81 -9.51 -6.01
C GLU A 11 1.28 -8.12 -5.62
N LEU A 12 0.58 -7.45 -4.70
CA LEU A 12 1.01 -6.16 -4.18
C LEU A 12 2.37 -6.25 -3.47
N SER A 13 2.57 -7.27 -2.63
CA SER A 13 3.82 -7.47 -1.89
C SER A 13 5.01 -7.77 -2.82
N LEU A 14 4.77 -8.46 -3.94
CA LEU A 14 5.82 -8.84 -4.89
C LEU A 14 6.28 -7.69 -5.79
N HIS A 15 5.40 -6.73 -6.06
CA HIS A 15 5.63 -5.73 -7.11
C HIS A 15 5.63 -4.28 -6.60
N THR A 16 5.35 -4.05 -5.33
CA THR A 16 5.22 -2.71 -4.73
C THR A 16 5.78 -2.68 -3.31
N LEU A 17 5.84 -1.50 -2.69
CA LEU A 17 6.26 -1.34 -1.29
C LEU A 17 5.15 -1.68 -0.27
N PHE A 18 4.19 -2.52 -0.65
CA PHE A 18 3.02 -2.86 0.15
C PHE A 18 3.34 -3.30 1.59
N ASP A 19 4.40 -4.08 1.77
CA ASP A 19 4.80 -4.58 3.10
C ASP A 19 5.33 -3.48 4.03
N HIS A 20 5.66 -2.30 3.51
CA HIS A 20 6.08 -1.13 4.29
C HIS A 20 4.90 -0.26 4.74
N LEU A 21 3.70 -0.50 4.22
CA LEU A 21 2.50 0.23 4.61
C LEU A 21 1.98 -0.20 5.98
N GLU A 22 1.29 0.71 6.64
CA GLU A 22 0.54 0.38 7.84
C GLU A 22 -0.63 -0.59 7.54
N PRO A 23 -1.07 -1.42 8.50
CA PRO A 23 -2.12 -2.41 8.28
C PRO A 23 -3.42 -1.84 7.69
N ALA A 24 -3.79 -0.61 8.06
CA ALA A 24 -4.97 0.07 7.51
C ALA A 24 -4.81 0.41 6.02
N GLN A 25 -3.64 0.89 5.61
CA GLN A 25 -3.31 1.22 4.23
C GLN A 25 -3.18 -0.05 3.37
N GLN A 26 -2.59 -1.11 3.93
CA GLN A 26 -2.55 -2.43 3.30
C GLN A 26 -3.97 -2.94 2.97
N GLN A 27 -4.88 -2.86 3.94
CA GLN A 27 -6.27 -3.27 3.74
C GLN A 27 -6.95 -2.42 2.66
N GLN A 28 -6.73 -1.10 2.67
CA GLN A 28 -7.28 -0.18 1.68
C GLN A 28 -6.78 -0.47 0.24
N ALA A 29 -5.50 -0.82 0.07
CA ALA A 29 -4.96 -1.22 -1.24
C ALA A 29 -5.61 -2.51 -1.75
N ILE A 30 -5.80 -3.49 -0.87
CA ILE A 30 -6.46 -4.75 -1.23
C ILE A 30 -7.93 -4.49 -1.60
N ASP A 31 -8.66 -3.70 -0.81
CA ASP A 31 -10.07 -3.41 -1.08
C ASP A 31 -10.25 -2.70 -2.42
N ARG A 32 -9.38 -1.74 -2.76
CA ARG A 32 -9.37 -1.06 -4.07
C ARG A 32 -9.18 -2.03 -5.25
N LEU A 33 -8.23 -2.96 -5.13
CA LEU A 33 -8.02 -4.01 -6.13
C LEU A 33 -9.23 -4.93 -6.25
N LEU A 34 -9.89 -5.26 -5.13
CA LEU A 34 -11.09 -6.10 -5.12
C LEU A 34 -12.33 -5.37 -5.64
N ASP A 35 -12.40 -4.04 -5.50
CA ASP A 35 -13.46 -3.17 -6.03
C ASP A 35 -13.33 -2.97 -7.56
N GLY A 36 -12.21 -3.41 -8.15
CA GLY A 36 -11.96 -3.37 -9.59
C GLY A 36 -11.12 -2.19 -10.06
N GLU A 37 -10.45 -1.47 -9.14
CA GLU A 37 -9.43 -0.48 -9.52
C GLU A 37 -8.28 -1.19 -10.27
N SER A 38 -7.70 -0.51 -11.26
CA SER A 38 -6.61 -1.09 -12.05
C SER A 38 -5.37 -1.32 -11.20
N TRP A 39 -4.67 -2.42 -11.48
CA TRP A 39 -3.44 -2.78 -10.78
C TRP A 39 -2.41 -1.63 -10.78
N ASP A 40 -2.17 -0.99 -11.93
CA ASP A 40 -1.24 0.15 -12.05
C ASP A 40 -1.59 1.32 -11.13
N SER A 41 -2.89 1.65 -11.02
CA SER A 41 -3.33 2.74 -10.15
C SER A 41 -3.11 2.40 -8.68
N VAL A 42 -3.47 1.17 -8.27
CA VAL A 42 -3.26 0.72 -6.89
C VAL A 42 -1.77 0.62 -6.57
N ALA A 43 -0.96 0.08 -7.46
CA ALA A 43 0.49 -0.04 -7.28
C ALA A 43 1.18 1.32 -7.13
N LYS A 44 0.81 2.28 -7.98
CA LYS A 44 1.29 3.66 -7.86
C LYS A 44 0.87 4.28 -6.52
N ARG A 45 -0.36 4.05 -6.09
CA ARG A 45 -0.88 4.59 -4.82
C ARG A 45 -0.15 4.00 -3.61
N VAL A 46 0.13 2.71 -3.64
CA VAL A 46 0.91 2.02 -2.59
C VAL A 46 2.30 2.65 -2.45
N ASN A 47 3.01 2.84 -3.55
CA ASN A 47 4.35 3.44 -3.49
C ASN A 47 4.30 4.89 -2.97
N GLN A 48 3.30 5.67 -3.40
CA GLN A 48 3.10 7.04 -2.90
C GLN A 48 2.86 7.08 -1.39
N TRP A 49 2.03 6.18 -0.84
CA TRP A 49 1.78 6.16 0.59
C TRP A 49 3.03 5.85 1.41
N VAL A 50 3.94 5.01 0.89
CA VAL A 50 5.23 4.76 1.55
C VAL A 50 6.12 6.00 1.49
N GLU A 51 6.17 6.70 0.35
CA GLU A 51 6.91 7.96 0.23
C GLU A 51 6.35 9.05 1.18
N GLU A 52 5.03 9.14 1.31
CA GLU A 52 4.37 10.08 2.24
C GLU A 52 4.70 9.72 3.71
N ALA A 53 4.63 8.43 4.07
CA ALA A 53 4.94 7.98 5.42
C ALA A 53 6.42 8.18 5.80
N ASP A 54 7.34 7.94 4.86
CA ASP A 54 8.79 8.16 5.07
C ASP A 54 9.11 9.65 5.22
N TRP A 55 8.45 10.49 4.41
CA TRP A 55 8.51 11.94 4.53
C TRP A 55 7.98 12.43 5.89
N GLU A 56 6.81 11.96 6.33
CA GLU A 56 6.24 12.35 7.63
C GLU A 56 7.15 11.96 8.79
N ALA A 57 7.71 10.75 8.75
CA ALA A 57 8.70 10.29 9.74
C ALA A 57 9.95 11.20 9.74
N SER A 58 10.44 11.56 8.56
CA SER A 58 11.62 12.44 8.40
C SER A 58 11.36 13.87 8.85
N ALA A 59 10.17 14.42 8.57
CA ALA A 59 9.78 15.78 8.98
C ALA A 59 9.60 15.89 10.51
N MET A 60 9.03 14.85 11.14
CA MET A 60 8.90 14.77 12.60
C MET A 60 10.26 14.62 13.30
N ALA A 61 11.22 13.92 12.68
CA ALA A 61 12.58 13.78 13.23
C ALA A 61 13.39 15.09 13.17
N GLN A 62 13.17 15.95 12.17
CA GLN A 62 13.87 17.23 12.02
C GLN A 62 13.28 18.37 12.86
N SER A 63 12.10 18.19 13.45
CA SER A 63 11.43 19.20 14.27
C SER A 63 11.73 19.09 15.77
N GLN A 64 12.73 18.27 16.16
CA GLN A 64 13.15 18.05 17.56
C GLN A 64 14.53 18.63 17.86
#